data_AF-A0A8B8C4N4-F1
#
_entry.id   AF-A0A8B8C4N4-F1
#
_cell.length_a   1.000
_cell.length_b   1.000
_cell.length_c   1.000
_cell.angle_alpha   90.00
_cell.angle_beta   90.00
_cell.angle_gamma   90.00
#
_symmetry.space_group_name_H-M   'P 1'
#
loop_
_entity.id
_entity.type
_entity.pdbx_description
1 polymer ?
#
loop_
_entity_poly.entity_id
_entity_poly.type
_entity_poly.pdbx_seq_one_letter_code
_entity_poly.pdbx_strand_id
1 'polypeptide(L)'
;MYSGGAVTDINVEVQKNLFTTDIMKVLSILVVLFSVYFLGCRSEDRFKSMLRRQITSEAQEFLNAHNDKRRIVSPAAANMREMKWSNELATIARNFASQCAHGHNSAASSQSASFWYVGENIYRGYGSARDAIESWDSEKNYYAFSSNTCFGVCGHYTQVVWHESEYLGCARVECGTNDYNIVCNYGVGGNFNNLRPYTAGTPCSQCPSGYTCNNQLCRKP
;
A
#
# COMPACT_ATOMS: atom_id res chain seq x y z
N MET A 1 -32.83 90.74 -12.50
CA MET A 1 -33.17 89.33 -12.24
C MET A 1 -32.52 88.48 -13.31
N TYR A 2 -31.39 87.84 -13.03
CA TYR A 2 -31.07 86.54 -13.64
C TYR A 2 -30.28 85.78 -12.59
N SER A 3 -30.87 84.66 -12.22
CA SER A 3 -30.54 83.77 -11.12
C SER A 3 -29.23 83.04 -11.34
N GLY A 4 -28.44 82.94 -10.27
CA GLY A 4 -27.33 82.01 -10.17
C GLY A 4 -27.79 80.55 -10.08
N GLY A 5 -26.83 79.64 -10.16
CA GLY A 5 -27.05 78.22 -9.90
C GLY A 5 -26.20 77.30 -10.77
N ALA A 6 -24.88 77.39 -10.65
CA ALA A 6 -23.98 76.28 -10.96
C ALA A 6 -23.16 76.01 -9.70
N VAL A 7 -22.65 74.79 -9.55
CA VAL A 7 -21.82 74.29 -8.45
C VAL A 7 -22.58 73.63 -7.28
N THR A 8 -23.30 72.53 -7.53
CA THR A 8 -23.54 71.48 -6.49
C THR A 8 -23.58 70.03 -7.00
N ASP A 9 -23.80 69.74 -8.29
CA ASP A 9 -24.10 68.35 -8.72
C ASP A 9 -22.92 67.45 -9.14
N ILE A 10 -21.72 68.00 -9.38
CA ILE A 10 -20.61 67.20 -9.92
C ILE A 10 -19.97 66.29 -8.85
N ASN A 11 -19.97 66.69 -7.58
CA ASN A 11 -19.32 65.94 -6.49
C ASN A 11 -20.07 64.66 -6.08
N VAL A 12 -21.38 64.59 -6.27
CA VAL A 12 -22.18 63.41 -5.90
C VAL A 12 -22.03 62.29 -6.94
N GLU A 13 -22.00 62.63 -8.23
CA GLU A 13 -21.85 61.66 -9.32
C GLU A 13 -20.43 61.04 -9.35
N VAL A 14 -19.39 61.85 -9.07
CA VAL A 14 -18.00 61.39 -8.97
C VAL A 14 -17.78 60.47 -7.76
N GLN A 15 -18.36 60.80 -6.60
CA GLN A 15 -18.30 59.95 -5.40
C GLN A 15 -19.06 58.63 -5.57
N LYS A 16 -20.24 58.64 -6.21
CA LYS A 16 -20.97 57.41 -6.55
C LYS A 16 -20.17 56.54 -7.51
N ASN A 17 -19.61 57.11 -8.58
CA ASN A 17 -18.80 56.37 -9.55
C ASN A 17 -17.53 55.76 -8.91
N LEU A 18 -16.81 56.51 -8.05
CA LEU A 18 -15.67 55.98 -7.30
C LEU A 18 -16.07 54.79 -6.41
N PHE A 19 -17.16 54.90 -5.64
CA PHE A 19 -17.68 53.83 -4.78
C PHE A 19 -18.05 52.57 -5.58
N THR A 20 -18.75 52.71 -6.70
CA THR A 20 -19.05 51.55 -7.57
C THR A 20 -17.81 50.92 -8.18
N THR A 21 -16.81 51.72 -8.60
CA THR A 21 -15.56 51.16 -9.15
C THR A 21 -14.71 50.44 -8.10
N ASP A 22 -14.70 50.91 -6.84
CA ASP A 22 -13.94 50.24 -5.77
C ASP A 22 -14.63 48.96 -5.29
N ILE A 23 -15.96 48.94 -5.22
CA ILE A 23 -16.74 47.72 -4.94
C ILE A 23 -16.51 46.67 -6.04
N MET A 24 -16.52 47.06 -7.31
CA MET A 24 -16.25 46.14 -8.42
C MET A 24 -14.81 45.61 -8.42
N LYS A 25 -13.81 46.41 -8.03
CA LYS A 25 -12.43 45.94 -7.86
C LYS A 25 -12.29 44.95 -6.71
N VAL A 26 -12.93 45.21 -5.56
CA VAL A 26 -12.92 44.31 -4.40
C VAL A 26 -13.61 42.98 -4.73
N LEU A 27 -14.76 43.01 -5.40
CA LEU A 27 -15.45 41.80 -5.88
C LEU A 27 -14.59 41.01 -6.87
N SER A 28 -13.91 41.68 -7.79
CA SER A 28 -13.02 41.03 -8.76
C SER A 28 -11.84 40.33 -8.07
N ILE A 29 -11.22 40.98 -7.08
CA ILE A 29 -10.13 40.40 -6.29
C ILE A 29 -10.64 39.18 -5.49
N LEU A 30 -11.81 39.26 -4.87
CA LEU A 30 -12.41 38.13 -4.14
C LEU A 30 -12.74 36.94 -5.06
N VAL A 31 -13.24 37.19 -6.27
CA VAL A 31 -13.49 36.14 -7.28
C VAL A 31 -12.18 35.50 -7.76
N VAL A 32 -11.11 36.29 -7.96
CA VAL A 32 -9.78 35.77 -8.32
C VAL A 32 -9.18 34.95 -7.17
N LEU A 33 -9.25 35.43 -5.93
CA LEU A 33 -8.75 34.69 -4.76
C LEU A 33 -9.53 33.39 -4.52
N PHE A 34 -10.85 33.42 -4.68
CA PHE A 34 -11.70 32.23 -4.59
C PHE A 34 -11.38 31.24 -5.71
N SER A 35 -11.24 31.68 -6.96
CA SER A 35 -10.90 30.80 -8.08
C SER A 35 -9.49 30.20 -7.95
N VAL A 36 -8.49 30.96 -7.48
CA VAL A 36 -7.14 30.45 -7.19
C VAL A 36 -7.17 29.41 -6.05
N TYR A 37 -7.95 29.66 -4.99
CA TYR A 37 -8.15 28.68 -3.90
C TYR A 37 -8.80 27.39 -4.40
N PHE A 38 -9.85 27.48 -5.22
CA PHE A 38 -10.50 26.32 -5.84
C PHE A 38 -9.59 25.55 -6.82
N LEU A 39 -8.77 26.26 -7.60
CA LEU A 39 -7.76 25.65 -8.47
C LEU A 39 -6.69 24.89 -7.68
N GLY A 40 -6.24 25.43 -6.54
CA GLY A 40 -5.29 24.79 -5.62
C GLY A 40 -5.87 23.55 -4.92
N CYS A 41 -7.13 23.59 -4.47
CA CYS A 41 -7.80 22.42 -3.90
C CYS A 41 -7.99 21.29 -4.94
N ARG A 42 -8.33 21.65 -6.19
CA ARG A 42 -8.51 20.68 -7.29
C ARG A 42 -7.21 20.04 -7.76
N SER A 43 -6.05 20.65 -7.56
CA SER A 43 -4.75 20.02 -7.86
C SER A 43 -4.35 19.02 -6.78
N GLU A 44 -4.57 19.35 -5.50
CA GLU A 44 -4.32 18.45 -4.36
C GLU A 44 -5.17 17.17 -4.43
N ASP A 45 -6.47 17.29 -4.72
CA ASP A 45 -7.35 16.13 -4.85
C ASP A 45 -6.96 15.20 -6.01
N ARG A 46 -6.53 15.79 -7.14
CA ARG A 46 -6.02 15.01 -8.29
C ARG A 46 -4.71 14.30 -7.95
N PHE A 47 -3.80 14.96 -7.25
CA PHE A 47 -2.55 14.36 -6.80
C PHE A 47 -2.78 13.21 -5.81
N LYS A 48 -3.67 13.40 -4.81
CA LYS A 48 -4.10 12.35 -3.89
C LYS A 48 -4.76 11.17 -4.62
N SER A 49 -5.57 11.45 -5.65
CA SER A 49 -6.17 10.40 -6.49
C SER A 49 -5.13 9.62 -7.28
N MET A 50 -4.11 10.29 -7.85
CA MET A 50 -3.02 9.62 -8.57
C MET A 50 -2.18 8.76 -7.63
N LEU A 51 -1.81 9.28 -6.47
CA LEU A 51 -1.09 8.54 -5.43
C LEU A 51 -1.88 7.32 -4.97
N ARG A 52 -3.20 7.44 -4.72
CA ARG A 52 -4.04 6.29 -4.37
C ARG A 52 -4.06 5.22 -5.44
N ARG A 53 -4.16 5.61 -6.73
CA ARG A 53 -4.12 4.66 -7.84
C ARG A 53 -2.78 3.92 -7.90
N GLN A 54 -1.67 4.63 -7.76
CA GLN A 54 -0.34 4.03 -7.76
C GLN A 54 -0.10 3.10 -6.56
N ILE A 55 -0.52 3.51 -5.36
CA ILE A 55 -0.45 2.66 -4.15
C ILE A 55 -1.31 1.40 -4.33
N THR A 56 -2.49 1.55 -4.95
CA THR A 56 -3.38 0.42 -5.22
C THR A 56 -2.78 -0.53 -6.26
N SER A 57 -2.08 -0.02 -7.28
CA SER A 57 -1.42 -0.88 -8.27
C SER A 57 -0.23 -1.65 -7.70
N GLU A 58 0.61 -1.02 -6.86
CA GLU A 58 1.76 -1.71 -6.25
C GLU A 58 1.31 -2.74 -5.20
N ALA A 59 0.32 -2.40 -4.36
CA ALA A 59 -0.27 -3.36 -3.42
C ALA A 59 -0.86 -4.59 -4.13
N GLN A 60 -1.51 -4.38 -5.27
CA GLN A 60 -2.06 -5.47 -6.09
C GLN A 60 -0.94 -6.32 -6.71
N GLU A 61 0.18 -5.72 -7.11
CA GLU A 61 1.35 -6.45 -7.62
C GLU A 61 1.93 -7.38 -6.56
N PHE A 62 2.15 -6.88 -5.34
CA PHE A 62 2.58 -7.71 -4.20
C PHE A 62 1.62 -8.87 -3.95
N LEU A 63 0.32 -8.59 -3.84
CA LEU A 63 -0.69 -9.63 -3.60
C LEU A 63 -0.74 -10.67 -4.71
N ASN A 64 -0.74 -10.22 -5.97
CA ASN A 64 -0.82 -11.12 -7.12
C ASN A 64 0.42 -12.00 -7.16
N ALA A 65 1.62 -11.44 -7.01
CA ALA A 65 2.87 -12.21 -7.02
C ALA A 65 2.87 -13.29 -5.93
N HIS A 66 2.44 -12.97 -4.70
CA HIS A 66 2.33 -13.97 -3.63
C HIS A 66 1.31 -15.06 -3.96
N ASN A 67 0.10 -14.67 -4.34
CA ASN A 67 -0.96 -15.63 -4.64
C ASN A 67 -0.62 -16.49 -5.86
N ASP A 68 0.08 -15.96 -6.86
CA ASP A 68 0.60 -16.73 -8.01
C ASP A 68 1.52 -17.86 -7.52
N LYS A 69 2.50 -17.56 -6.65
CA LYS A 69 3.42 -18.58 -6.10
C LYS A 69 2.69 -19.60 -5.23
N ARG A 70 1.74 -19.15 -4.40
CA ARG A 70 0.93 -20.02 -3.52
C ARG A 70 0.08 -21.03 -4.29
N ARG A 71 -0.38 -20.69 -5.51
CA ARG A 71 -1.17 -21.58 -6.38
C ARG A 71 -0.35 -22.71 -6.99
N ILE A 72 0.95 -22.50 -7.21
CA ILE A 72 1.79 -23.40 -8.02
C ILE A 72 2.82 -24.19 -7.19
N VAL A 73 2.63 -24.26 -5.88
CA VAL A 73 3.54 -25.00 -4.99
C VAL A 73 3.59 -26.48 -5.33
N SER A 74 4.76 -27.09 -5.11
CA SER A 74 4.98 -28.53 -5.29
C SER A 74 5.63 -29.11 -4.02
N PRO A 75 5.01 -30.13 -3.38
CA PRO A 75 3.71 -30.73 -3.71
C PRO A 75 2.54 -29.74 -3.61
N ALA A 76 1.42 -30.03 -4.27
CA ALA A 76 0.22 -29.20 -4.20
C ALA A 76 -0.30 -29.06 -2.75
N ALA A 77 -0.86 -27.91 -2.40
CA ALA A 77 -1.30 -27.61 -1.05
C ALA A 77 -2.81 -27.77 -0.86
N ALA A 78 -3.22 -28.56 0.12
CA ALA A 78 -4.62 -28.81 0.44
C ALA A 78 -5.32 -27.65 1.16
N ASN A 79 -4.57 -26.83 1.90
CA ASN A 79 -5.10 -25.86 2.87
C ASN A 79 -4.59 -24.42 2.69
N MET A 80 -4.01 -24.10 1.52
CA MET A 80 -3.38 -22.80 1.25
C MET A 80 -4.42 -21.67 1.21
N ARG A 81 -4.36 -20.70 2.14
CA ARG A 81 -5.28 -19.55 2.12
C ARG A 81 -4.91 -18.53 1.05
N GLU A 82 -5.90 -17.89 0.45
CA GLU A 82 -5.69 -16.74 -0.44
C GLU A 82 -5.29 -15.52 0.39
N MET A 83 -4.17 -14.87 0.05
CA MET A 83 -3.73 -13.66 0.73
C MET A 83 -4.57 -12.45 0.32
N LYS A 84 -4.81 -11.55 1.29
CA LYS A 84 -5.55 -10.29 1.19
C LYS A 84 -4.69 -9.15 1.72
N TRP A 85 -4.93 -7.94 1.21
CA TRP A 85 -4.16 -6.77 1.64
C TRP A 85 -4.58 -6.30 3.03
N SER A 86 -3.60 -5.90 3.83
CA SER A 86 -3.79 -5.24 5.12
C SER A 86 -3.02 -3.92 5.14
N ASN A 87 -3.76 -2.81 5.23
CA ASN A 87 -3.17 -1.47 5.33
C ASN A 87 -2.36 -1.25 6.61
N GLU A 88 -2.72 -1.93 7.70
CA GLU A 88 -1.98 -1.90 8.96
C GLU A 88 -0.57 -2.48 8.77
N LEU A 89 -0.48 -3.73 8.33
CA LEU A 89 0.78 -4.37 7.97
C LEU A 89 1.60 -3.57 6.94
N ALA A 90 0.95 -2.96 5.94
CA ALA A 90 1.66 -2.14 4.95
C ALA A 90 2.25 -0.86 5.57
N THR A 91 1.58 -0.29 6.58
CA THR A 91 2.07 0.85 7.34
C THR A 91 3.29 0.46 8.18
N ILE A 92 3.22 -0.70 8.85
CA ILE A 92 4.35 -1.27 9.62
C ILE A 92 5.55 -1.50 8.68
N ALA A 93 5.34 -2.18 7.56
CA ALA A 93 6.36 -2.45 6.56
C ALA A 93 7.00 -1.16 6.03
N ARG A 94 6.18 -0.15 5.71
CA ARG A 94 6.68 1.15 5.22
C ARG A 94 7.52 1.87 6.26
N ASN A 95 7.05 1.94 7.51
CA ASN A 95 7.76 2.61 8.59
C ASN A 95 9.14 1.98 8.84
N PHE A 96 9.26 0.66 8.69
CA PHE A 96 10.54 -0.03 8.78
C PHE A 96 11.40 0.15 7.53
N ALA A 97 10.82 -0.06 6.34
CA ALA A 97 11.53 0.07 5.07
C ALA A 97 12.17 1.46 4.90
N SER A 98 11.48 2.52 5.33
CA SER A 98 11.95 3.91 5.30
C SER A 98 13.17 4.21 6.17
N GLN A 99 13.51 3.34 7.12
CA GLN A 99 14.74 3.50 7.90
C GLN A 99 15.97 3.09 7.09
N CYS A 100 15.77 2.37 5.97
CA CYS A 100 16.85 1.89 5.11
C CYS A 100 17.92 1.07 5.85
N ALA A 101 17.56 0.54 7.02
CA ALA A 101 18.43 -0.23 7.90
C ALA A 101 18.56 -1.68 7.43
N HIS A 102 19.62 -2.34 7.91
CA HIS A 102 19.82 -3.78 7.72
C HIS A 102 19.18 -4.57 8.87
N GLY A 103 18.64 -5.75 8.57
CA GLY A 103 18.05 -6.65 9.55
C GLY A 103 16.54 -6.55 9.65
N HIS A 104 15.95 -7.33 10.55
CA HIS A 104 14.50 -7.48 10.72
C HIS A 104 13.91 -6.52 11.76
N ASN A 105 12.64 -6.19 11.59
CA ASN A 105 11.87 -5.38 12.54
C ASN A 105 11.45 -6.24 13.76
N SER A 106 12.26 -6.22 14.81
CA SER A 106 11.95 -6.93 16.06
C SER A 106 10.67 -6.44 16.77
N ALA A 107 10.16 -5.24 16.41
CA ALA A 107 8.96 -4.66 16.97
C ALA A 107 7.70 -4.86 16.11
N ALA A 108 7.79 -5.55 14.96
CA ALA A 108 6.65 -5.67 14.03
C ALA A 108 5.38 -6.23 14.70
N SER A 109 5.53 -7.22 15.59
CA SER A 109 4.40 -7.82 16.30
C SER A 109 3.79 -6.88 17.35
N SER A 110 4.59 -6.09 18.07
CA SER A 110 4.08 -5.12 19.05
C SER A 110 3.52 -3.84 18.41
N GLN A 111 3.87 -3.58 17.16
CA GLN A 111 3.32 -2.48 16.35
C GLN A 111 1.95 -2.81 15.73
N SER A 112 1.55 -4.08 15.75
CA SER A 112 0.29 -4.56 15.20
C SER A 112 -0.77 -4.65 16.29
N ALA A 113 -1.94 -4.07 16.02
CA ALA A 113 -3.15 -4.17 16.82
C ALA A 113 -4.00 -5.39 16.43
N SER A 114 -3.93 -5.84 15.17
CA SER A 114 -4.80 -6.91 14.65
C SER A 114 -4.20 -8.31 14.73
N PHE A 115 -2.87 -8.41 14.72
CA PHE A 115 -2.14 -9.68 14.65
C PHE A 115 -1.20 -9.83 15.83
N TRP A 116 -1.34 -10.94 16.57
CA TRP A 116 -0.47 -11.27 17.70
C TRP A 116 0.96 -11.62 17.29
N TYR A 117 1.14 -12.10 16.06
CA TYR A 117 2.44 -12.37 15.46
C TYR A 117 2.48 -11.91 14.02
N VAL A 118 3.49 -11.11 13.71
CA VAL A 118 3.74 -10.53 12.40
C VAL A 118 5.04 -11.14 11.86
N GLY A 119 4.91 -11.88 10.76
CA GLY A 119 6.06 -12.38 10.00
C GLY A 119 6.65 -11.29 9.12
N GLU A 120 7.87 -11.48 8.62
CA GLU A 120 8.55 -10.49 7.79
C GLU A 120 9.49 -11.12 6.77
N ASN A 121 9.41 -10.65 5.53
CA ASN A 121 10.45 -10.83 4.52
C ASN A 121 11.01 -9.48 4.10
N ILE A 122 12.31 -9.45 3.84
CA ILE A 122 13.04 -8.26 3.39
C ILE A 122 13.80 -8.59 2.12
N TYR A 123 13.84 -7.63 1.20
CA TYR A 123 14.67 -7.65 0.01
C TYR A 123 15.37 -6.31 -0.11
N ARG A 124 16.68 -6.35 -0.36
CA ARG A 124 17.50 -5.15 -0.59
C ARG A 124 18.18 -5.25 -1.95
N GLY A 125 18.03 -4.22 -2.77
CA GLY A 125 18.69 -4.12 -4.06
C GLY A 125 17.78 -3.56 -5.14
N TYR A 126 18.09 -3.89 -6.39
CA TYR A 126 17.38 -3.41 -7.56
C TYR A 126 16.14 -4.27 -7.83
N GLY A 127 15.04 -3.64 -8.25
CA GLY A 127 13.89 -4.39 -8.76
C GLY A 127 12.53 -3.89 -8.32
N SER A 128 11.53 -4.61 -8.81
CA SER A 128 10.11 -4.44 -8.54
C SER A 128 9.65 -5.27 -7.34
N ALA A 129 8.37 -5.10 -6.98
CA ALA A 129 7.71 -5.99 -6.03
C ALA A 129 7.79 -7.46 -6.50
N ARG A 130 7.51 -7.73 -7.77
CA ARG A 130 7.57 -9.10 -8.32
C ARG A 130 8.97 -9.71 -8.23
N ASP A 131 10.03 -8.95 -8.52
CA ASP A 131 11.42 -9.43 -8.44
C ASP A 131 11.78 -9.88 -7.02
N ALA A 132 11.34 -9.14 -6.00
CA ALA A 132 11.56 -9.53 -4.60
C ALA A 132 10.86 -10.86 -4.25
N ILE A 133 9.61 -11.04 -4.69
CA ILE A 133 8.85 -12.27 -4.44
C ILE A 133 9.46 -13.45 -5.19
N GLU A 134 9.94 -13.24 -6.42
CA GLU A 134 10.63 -14.28 -7.19
C GLU A 134 11.95 -14.69 -6.55
N SER A 135 12.71 -13.73 -6.03
CA SER A 135 13.91 -14.00 -5.23
C SER A 135 13.57 -14.84 -4.00
N TRP A 136 12.58 -14.44 -3.20
CA TRP A 136 12.14 -15.21 -2.03
C TRP A 136 11.61 -16.60 -2.39
N ASP A 137 10.84 -16.74 -3.47
CA ASP A 137 10.32 -18.03 -3.96
C ASP A 137 11.45 -18.96 -4.45
N SER A 138 12.55 -18.40 -4.98
CA SER A 138 13.68 -19.18 -5.49
C SER A 138 14.36 -20.02 -4.40
N GLU A 139 14.21 -19.63 -3.13
CA GLU A 139 14.71 -20.39 -1.99
C GLU A 139 14.07 -21.78 -1.84
N LYS A 140 12.96 -22.06 -2.56
CA LYS A 140 12.39 -23.41 -2.65
C LYS A 140 13.40 -24.45 -3.16
N ASN A 141 14.39 -24.01 -3.93
CA ASN A 141 15.48 -24.87 -4.40
C ASN A 141 16.37 -25.38 -3.25
N TYR A 142 16.29 -24.75 -2.07
CA TYR A 142 17.01 -25.12 -0.85
C TYR A 142 16.13 -25.83 0.20
N TYR A 143 14.86 -26.10 -0.13
CA TYR A 143 13.89 -26.63 0.82
C TYR A 143 13.34 -27.99 0.36
N ALA A 144 13.61 -29.04 1.14
CA ALA A 144 13.07 -30.37 0.95
C ALA A 144 11.75 -30.53 1.74
N PHE A 145 10.61 -30.43 1.04
CA PHE A 145 9.28 -30.50 1.67
C PHE A 145 9.02 -31.84 2.38
N SER A 146 9.45 -32.96 1.77
CA SER A 146 9.22 -34.31 2.31
C SER A 146 9.83 -34.48 3.70
N SER A 147 11.07 -34.03 3.91
CA SER A 147 11.78 -34.11 5.19
C SER A 147 11.63 -32.85 6.06
N ASN A 148 10.94 -31.81 5.57
CA ASN A 148 10.87 -30.49 6.20
C ASN A 148 12.27 -29.92 6.52
N THR A 149 13.21 -30.07 5.57
CA THR A 149 14.62 -29.71 5.78
C THR A 149 15.01 -28.55 4.89
N CYS A 150 15.71 -27.56 5.46
CA CYS A 150 16.35 -26.48 4.72
C CYS A 150 17.86 -26.72 4.69
N PHE A 151 18.47 -26.63 3.51
CA PHE A 151 19.91 -26.80 3.30
C PHE A 151 20.62 -25.53 2.82
N GLY A 152 19.98 -24.38 3.06
CA GLY A 152 20.47 -23.04 2.73
C GLY A 152 19.66 -21.99 3.49
N VAL A 153 19.19 -20.97 2.78
CA VAL A 153 18.16 -20.05 3.27
C VAL A 153 16.84 -20.46 2.65
N CYS A 154 15.81 -20.65 3.48
CA CYS A 154 14.46 -21.05 3.03
C CYS A 154 13.34 -20.23 3.67
N GLY A 155 13.68 -19.39 4.65
CA GLY A 155 12.69 -18.70 5.49
C GLY A 155 11.81 -17.76 4.69
N HIS A 156 12.35 -17.15 3.63
CA HIS A 156 11.55 -16.25 2.81
C HIS A 156 10.56 -17.05 1.96
N TYR A 157 11.00 -18.15 1.34
CA TYR A 157 10.11 -19.05 0.61
C TYR A 157 9.01 -19.59 1.52
N THR A 158 9.36 -20.20 2.65
CA THR A 158 8.37 -20.84 3.53
C THR A 158 7.34 -19.83 4.06
N GLN A 159 7.72 -18.57 4.26
CA GLN A 159 6.79 -17.51 4.61
C GLN A 159 5.86 -17.12 3.45
N VAL A 160 6.37 -16.97 2.22
CA VAL A 160 5.54 -16.68 1.02
C VAL A 160 4.44 -17.75 0.86
N VAL A 161 4.79 -19.01 1.09
CA VAL A 161 3.88 -20.15 0.96
C VAL A 161 3.30 -20.64 2.29
N TRP A 162 3.31 -19.82 3.34
CA TRP A 162 2.74 -20.22 4.63
C TRP A 162 1.21 -20.25 4.59
N HIS A 163 0.60 -21.42 4.77
CA HIS A 163 -0.82 -21.64 4.49
C HIS A 163 -1.75 -20.77 5.32
N GLU A 164 -1.36 -20.44 6.55
CA GLU A 164 -2.18 -19.67 7.49
C GLU A 164 -2.02 -18.15 7.35
N SER A 165 -0.94 -17.68 6.73
CA SER A 165 -0.74 -16.26 6.46
C SER A 165 -1.75 -15.79 5.41
N GLU A 166 -2.83 -15.16 5.86
CA GLU A 166 -3.94 -14.67 5.01
C GLU A 166 -3.83 -13.16 4.76
N TYR A 167 -3.16 -12.41 5.61
CA TYR A 167 -3.00 -10.96 5.45
C TYR A 167 -1.58 -10.59 5.08
N LEU A 168 -1.44 -9.72 4.10
CA LEU A 168 -0.17 -9.22 3.58
C LEU A 168 -0.18 -7.70 3.58
N GLY A 169 0.90 -7.07 4.01
CA GLY A 169 1.14 -5.66 3.76
C GLY A 169 2.61 -5.42 3.48
N CYS A 170 2.89 -4.73 2.38
CA CYS A 170 4.24 -4.52 1.89
C CYS A 170 4.52 -3.04 1.63
N ALA A 171 5.80 -2.71 1.58
CA ALA A 171 6.29 -1.43 1.13
C ALA A 171 7.58 -1.59 0.36
N ARG A 172 7.74 -0.81 -0.71
CA ARG A 172 8.99 -0.62 -1.44
C ARG A 172 9.43 0.82 -1.25
N VAL A 173 10.61 1.01 -0.66
CA VAL A 173 11.17 2.34 -0.39
C VAL A 173 12.55 2.45 -1.04
N GLU A 174 12.80 3.55 -1.73
CA GLU A 174 14.12 3.85 -2.29
C GLU A 174 15.07 4.36 -1.20
N CYS A 175 16.21 3.71 -1.06
CA CYS A 175 17.22 3.98 -0.04
C CYS A 175 18.56 4.47 -0.63
N GLY A 176 18.61 4.60 -1.94
CA GLY A 176 19.71 5.09 -2.77
C GLY A 176 19.29 5.01 -4.23
N THR A 177 20.08 5.56 -5.16
CA THR A 177 19.72 5.56 -6.59
C THR A 177 19.50 4.14 -7.11
N ASN A 178 18.24 3.79 -7.41
CA ASN A 178 17.80 2.45 -7.82
C ASN A 178 18.05 1.32 -6.79
N ASP A 179 18.34 1.65 -5.53
CA ASP A 179 18.48 0.67 -4.44
C ASP A 179 17.23 0.71 -3.55
N TYR A 180 16.46 -0.37 -3.55
CA TYR A 180 15.18 -0.46 -2.86
C TYR A 180 15.26 -1.37 -1.65
N ASN A 181 14.70 -0.89 -0.54
CA ASN A 181 14.34 -1.70 0.61
C ASN A 181 12.86 -2.11 0.48
N ILE A 182 12.63 -3.38 0.20
CA ILE A 182 11.30 -3.97 0.07
C ILE A 182 11.03 -4.82 1.31
N VAL A 183 9.97 -4.48 2.04
CA VAL A 183 9.56 -5.18 3.26
C VAL A 183 8.13 -5.65 3.07
N CYS A 184 7.87 -6.92 3.37
CA CYS A 184 6.53 -7.49 3.44
C CYS A 184 6.29 -8.07 4.82
N ASN A 185 5.21 -7.65 5.47
CA ASN A 185 4.74 -8.21 6.73
C ASN A 185 3.51 -9.09 6.52
N TYR A 186 3.45 -10.19 7.28
CA TYR A 186 2.47 -11.27 7.14
C TYR A 186 1.64 -11.44 8.42
N GLY A 187 0.32 -11.54 8.27
CA GLY A 187 -0.65 -11.69 9.35
C GLY A 187 -1.49 -12.96 9.20
N VAL A 188 -1.43 -13.93 10.11
CA VAL A 188 -0.35 -14.11 11.10
C VAL A 188 0.96 -14.49 10.40
N GLY A 189 2.09 -14.25 11.06
CA GLY A 189 3.39 -14.74 10.60
C GLY A 189 3.46 -16.27 10.57
N GLY A 190 4.37 -16.79 9.75
CA GLY A 190 4.64 -18.21 9.57
C GLY A 190 5.94 -18.67 10.21
N ASN A 191 6.58 -19.67 9.59
CA ASN A 191 7.90 -20.19 9.97
C ASN A 191 8.01 -20.70 11.41
N PHE A 192 6.92 -21.27 11.93
CA PHE A 192 6.95 -21.93 13.23
C PHE A 192 7.86 -23.18 13.20
N ASN A 193 8.68 -23.33 14.24
CA ASN A 193 9.64 -24.42 14.35
C ASN A 193 8.99 -25.79 14.17
N ASN A 194 9.65 -26.64 13.37
CA ASN A 194 9.23 -28.01 13.05
C ASN A 194 7.88 -28.15 12.32
N LEU A 195 7.25 -27.05 11.90
CA LEU A 195 6.05 -27.10 11.07
C LEU A 195 6.40 -26.93 9.59
N ARG A 196 5.60 -27.54 8.72
CA ARG A 196 5.68 -27.34 7.27
C ARG A 196 4.88 -26.09 6.89
N PRO A 197 5.23 -25.42 5.77
CA PRO A 197 4.52 -24.23 5.34
C PRO A 197 3.06 -24.51 4.94
N TYR A 198 2.72 -25.74 4.56
CA TYR A 198 1.35 -26.14 4.20
C TYR A 198 1.17 -27.66 4.30
N THR A 199 -0.07 -28.13 4.20
CA THR A 199 -0.41 -29.55 4.10
C THR A 199 -0.43 -29.97 2.64
N ALA A 200 0.34 -31.00 2.28
CA ALA A 200 0.31 -31.55 0.93
C ALA A 200 -1.02 -32.28 0.64
N GLY A 201 -1.58 -32.09 -0.56
CA GLY A 201 -2.79 -32.77 -1.00
C GLY A 201 -3.47 -32.07 -2.17
N THR A 202 -4.65 -32.55 -2.55
CA THR A 202 -5.45 -31.92 -3.61
C THR A 202 -5.77 -30.48 -3.24
N PRO A 203 -5.56 -29.49 -4.13
CA PRO A 203 -5.86 -28.09 -3.86
C PRO A 203 -7.27 -27.90 -3.28
N CYS A 204 -7.36 -27.07 -2.24
CA CYS A 204 -8.59 -26.78 -1.51
C CYS A 204 -9.28 -27.96 -0.78
N SER A 205 -8.70 -29.17 -0.77
CA SER A 205 -9.34 -30.32 -0.08
C SER A 205 -9.39 -30.19 1.45
N GLN A 206 -8.65 -29.26 2.03
CA GLN A 206 -8.61 -28.98 3.47
C GLN A 206 -8.77 -27.48 3.77
N CYS A 207 -9.65 -26.79 3.04
CA CYS A 207 -9.98 -25.41 3.38
C CYS A 207 -10.66 -25.30 4.76
N PRO A 208 -10.37 -24.25 5.55
CA PRO A 208 -11.06 -24.04 6.82
C PRO A 208 -12.57 -23.88 6.63
N SER A 209 -13.34 -24.15 7.70
CA SER A 209 -14.80 -23.99 7.67
C SER A 209 -15.20 -22.56 7.23
N GLY A 210 -16.16 -22.48 6.31
CA GLY A 210 -16.63 -21.21 5.74
C GLY A 210 -15.76 -20.65 4.61
N TYR A 211 -14.69 -21.33 4.20
CA TYR A 211 -13.90 -20.96 3.03
C TYR A 211 -14.39 -21.72 1.80
N THR A 212 -14.18 -21.12 0.62
CA THR A 212 -14.46 -21.70 -0.69
C THR A 212 -13.18 -21.81 -1.49
N CYS A 213 -13.14 -22.70 -2.48
CA CYS A 213 -12.00 -22.80 -3.37
C CYS A 213 -12.05 -21.68 -4.42
N ASN A 214 -11.00 -20.87 -4.49
CA ASN A 214 -10.78 -19.86 -5.52
C ASN A 214 -9.45 -20.13 -6.20
N ASN A 215 -9.48 -20.74 -7.39
CA ASN A 215 -8.30 -21.02 -8.22
C ASN A 215 -7.14 -21.65 -7.43
N GLN A 216 -7.37 -22.79 -6.76
CA GLN A 216 -6.40 -23.52 -5.93
C GLN A 216 -6.08 -22.93 -4.55
N LEU A 217 -6.69 -21.80 -4.17
CA LEU A 217 -6.55 -21.22 -2.82
C LEU A 217 -7.86 -21.22 -2.06
N CYS A 218 -7.78 -21.39 -0.75
CA CYS A 218 -8.90 -21.25 0.18
C CYS A 218 -9.21 -19.77 0.39
N ARG A 219 -10.37 -19.32 -0.10
CA ARG A 219 -10.84 -17.94 0.03
C ARG A 219 -12.05 -17.88 0.95
N LYS A 220 -11.97 -17.07 1.99
CA LYS A 220 -13.16 -16.68 2.77
C LYS A 220 -14.03 -15.75 1.90
N PRO A 221 -15.32 -16.09 1.65
CA PRO A 221 -16.26 -15.28 0.88
C PRO A 221 -16.32 -13.82 1.32
#